data_AF-A0A7X3MFE0-F1
#
_entry.id   AF-A0A7X3MFE0-F1
#
_cell.length_a   1.000
_cell.length_b   1.000
_cell.length_c   1.000
_cell.angle_alpha   90.00
_cell.angle_beta   90.00
_cell.angle_gamma   90.00
#
_symmetry.space_group_name_H-M   'P 1'
#
loop_
_entity.id
_entity.type
_entity.pdbx_description
1 polymer ?
#
loop_
_entity_poly.entity_id
_entity_poly.type
_entity_poly.pdbx_seq_one_letter_code
_entity_poly.pdbx_strand_id
1 'polypeptide(L)'
;MNHDIPDWVEAVNTFDYRALKNIVDKNIPYLAESRPQLYAEQGYLYYILKEYFSAYNCFKMATSIYYRQREYIKYFIAETNRYLIGQIVIDSNGTISGVGHSDVKIVKEEINAIDLDRTYRSLPNMGGNNKVLKDIYTFNIAHALFQDAYSTSEKVKEQADSNYTFFSGISAFSSMRRSMEDYYNYIVLNQLAVDRYTEHIKIFRIYFQSIIGSVTAANMGNYDPVHKAKVGNVHADKLNRFDLMVALKYEEFKKLQRLLKNISINLPMEEDAIDYLMVVISRYEKWPVKSIFLEDNFFFWKAILILGYCELNEKLVEITLNKINECINILDYREYGNVIIRFLKNAETHGLINNFNIELIELFLKTEMKYLCNDKTESIMHISLVLQSAWLCQKYMHTYDDKETISQLLSDEGRMLCIKIYPYVGNACKNIICETYKDWKLKRGNQDFDFYCSLVELGILVPDKNAEQEIFSYYKEQRKEAEIDKETMFILPTQNDNELIFHLVELYLKDCIIDTESLIKIAKERDIESALWLMDYENFDYDLFDINWVKLCSSRLLEDMSSSFSVKQNISKKFVDAYNMGKIDRDLLDVYFHYFAGALDESNKDA
;
A
#
# COMPACT_ATOMS: atom_id res chain seq x y z
N MET A 1 -38.86 1.53 -11.86
CA MET A 1 -39.15 2.71 -11.03
C MET A 1 -37.82 3.34 -10.69
N ASN A 2 -37.53 4.54 -11.18
CA ASN A 2 -36.42 5.34 -10.66
C ASN A 2 -36.81 5.74 -9.24
N HIS A 3 -36.44 4.93 -8.26
CA HIS A 3 -36.34 5.42 -6.90
C HIS A 3 -35.07 6.25 -6.86
N ASP A 4 -35.21 7.55 -6.58
CA ASP A 4 -34.07 8.39 -6.24
C ASP A 4 -33.31 7.66 -5.11
N ILE A 5 -32.04 7.37 -5.38
CA ILE A 5 -31.16 6.69 -4.41
C ILE A 5 -31.12 7.58 -3.16
N PRO A 6 -31.45 7.06 -1.96
CA PRO A 6 -31.47 7.88 -0.75
C PRO A 6 -30.11 8.54 -0.49
N ASP A 7 -30.11 9.80 -0.05
CA ASP A 7 -28.89 10.57 0.22
C ASP A 7 -27.87 9.85 1.12
N TRP A 8 -28.36 9.04 2.06
CA TRP A 8 -27.50 8.27 2.96
C TRP A 8 -26.72 7.16 2.23
N VAL A 9 -27.22 6.60 1.13
CA VAL A 9 -26.54 5.54 0.37
C VAL A 9 -25.25 6.09 -0.23
N GLU A 10 -25.29 7.29 -0.79
CA GLU A 10 -24.10 7.95 -1.32
C GLU A 10 -23.08 8.23 -0.21
N ALA A 11 -23.53 8.70 0.95
CA ALA A 11 -22.66 8.91 2.11
C ALA A 11 -22.00 7.60 2.60
N VAL A 12 -22.73 6.47 2.58
CA VAL A 12 -22.15 5.14 2.86
C VAL A 12 -21.10 4.77 1.81
N ASN A 13 -21.41 4.96 0.52
CA ASN A 13 -20.53 4.57 -0.59
C ASN A 13 -19.25 5.42 -0.66
N THR A 14 -19.28 6.66 -0.16
CA THR A 14 -18.13 7.56 -0.12
C THR A 14 -17.47 7.65 1.25
N PHE A 15 -17.89 6.82 2.21
CA PHE A 15 -17.36 6.80 3.59
C PHE A 15 -17.45 8.17 4.30
N ASP A 16 -18.50 8.94 4.00
CA ASP A 16 -18.72 10.28 4.57
C ASP A 16 -19.37 10.16 5.96
N TYR A 17 -18.57 9.83 6.96
CA TYR A 17 -19.04 9.61 8.32
C TYR A 17 -19.66 10.87 8.95
N ARG A 18 -19.17 12.07 8.58
CA ARG A 18 -19.78 13.33 9.02
C ARG A 18 -21.20 13.49 8.47
N ALA A 19 -21.41 13.26 7.18
CA ALA A 19 -22.74 13.31 6.59
C ALA A 19 -23.67 12.25 7.20
N LEU A 20 -23.18 11.02 7.39
CA LEU A 20 -23.94 9.95 8.03
C LEU A 20 -24.35 10.33 9.47
N LYS A 21 -23.46 10.94 10.25
CA LYS A 21 -23.80 11.42 11.59
C LYS A 21 -24.85 12.52 11.56
N ASN A 22 -24.72 13.49 10.65
CA ASN A 22 -25.71 14.55 10.50
C ASN A 22 -27.09 14.00 10.14
N ILE A 23 -27.18 12.95 9.33
CA ILE A 23 -28.43 12.27 9.00
C ILE A 23 -29.00 11.58 10.24
N VAL A 24 -28.17 10.82 10.95
CA VAL A 24 -28.52 10.16 12.22
C VAL A 24 -29.08 11.17 13.23
N ASP A 25 -28.43 12.31 13.42
CA ASP A 25 -28.85 13.31 14.40
C ASP A 25 -30.15 14.02 13.98
N LYS A 26 -30.32 14.28 12.67
CA LYS A 26 -31.57 14.81 12.12
C LYS A 26 -32.75 13.86 12.31
N ASN A 27 -32.51 12.55 12.28
CA ASN A 27 -33.57 11.55 12.40
C ASN A 27 -34.09 11.40 13.84
N ILE A 28 -33.26 11.65 14.86
CA ILE A 28 -33.59 11.41 16.29
C ILE A 28 -34.95 12.01 16.72
N PRO A 29 -35.27 13.30 16.45
CA PRO A 29 -36.54 13.89 16.89
C PRO A 29 -37.78 13.30 16.20
N TYR A 30 -37.59 12.57 15.09
CA TYR A 30 -38.67 12.02 14.28
C TYR A 30 -38.87 10.51 14.47
N LEU A 31 -38.06 9.88 15.33
CA LEU A 31 -38.23 8.48 15.72
C LEU A 31 -39.55 8.31 16.48
N ALA A 32 -40.50 7.61 15.86
CA ALA A 32 -41.84 7.42 16.39
C ALA A 32 -42.42 6.07 15.95
N GLU A 33 -43.37 5.53 16.71
CA GLU A 33 -44.03 4.26 16.37
C GLU A 33 -44.78 4.31 15.01
N SER A 34 -45.15 5.51 14.56
CA SER A 34 -45.74 5.71 13.24
C SER A 34 -44.73 5.64 12.08
N ARG A 35 -43.43 5.57 12.37
CA ARG A 35 -42.33 5.58 11.39
C ARG A 35 -41.31 4.45 11.64
N PRO A 36 -41.70 3.17 11.64
CA PRO A 36 -40.78 2.06 11.89
C PRO A 36 -39.65 1.95 10.85
N GLN A 37 -39.88 2.37 9.60
CA GLN A 37 -38.85 2.46 8.57
C GLN A 37 -37.68 3.36 8.99
N LEU A 38 -37.98 4.45 9.71
CA LEU A 38 -36.95 5.35 10.20
C LEU A 38 -36.10 4.70 11.29
N TYR A 39 -36.69 3.85 12.15
CA TYR A 39 -35.91 3.05 13.11
C TYR A 39 -35.00 2.03 12.41
N ALA A 40 -35.48 1.37 11.36
CA ALA A 40 -34.67 0.42 10.60
C ALA A 40 -33.49 1.12 9.89
N GLU A 41 -33.75 2.26 9.23
CA GLU A 41 -32.72 3.08 8.61
C GLU A 41 -31.71 3.58 9.64
N GLN A 42 -32.19 4.18 10.74
CA GLN A 42 -31.35 4.65 11.83
C GLN A 42 -30.46 3.52 12.38
N GLY A 43 -31.01 2.32 12.54
CA GLY A 43 -30.28 1.14 12.99
C GLY A 43 -29.15 0.76 12.03
N TYR A 44 -29.43 0.79 10.72
CA TYR A 44 -28.41 0.51 9.70
C TYR A 44 -27.31 1.59 9.66
N LEU A 45 -27.68 2.87 9.77
CA LEU A 45 -26.69 3.96 9.81
C LEU A 45 -25.80 3.86 11.06
N TYR A 46 -26.36 3.55 12.23
CA TYR A 46 -25.56 3.28 13.43
C TYR A 46 -24.66 2.07 13.25
N TYR A 47 -25.10 1.03 12.54
CA TYR A 47 -24.26 -0.12 12.20
C TYR A 47 -23.06 0.28 11.33
N ILE A 48 -23.27 1.08 10.28
CA ILE A 48 -22.17 1.60 9.43
C ILE A 48 -21.21 2.48 10.24
N LEU A 49 -21.73 3.32 11.14
CA LEU A 49 -20.95 4.15 12.06
C LEU A 49 -20.29 3.35 13.21
N LYS A 50 -20.45 2.02 13.22
CA LYS A 50 -19.94 1.10 14.26
C LYS A 50 -20.46 1.40 15.67
N GLU A 51 -21.59 2.10 15.79
CA GLU A 51 -22.32 2.35 17.04
C GLU A 51 -23.28 1.17 17.34
N TYR A 52 -22.72 -0.03 17.54
CA TYR A 52 -23.48 -1.29 17.52
C TYR A 52 -24.60 -1.38 18.58
N PHE A 53 -24.41 -0.81 19.77
CA PHE A 53 -25.47 -0.81 20.79
C PHE A 53 -26.65 0.09 20.40
N SER A 54 -26.37 1.26 19.82
CA SER A 54 -27.41 2.16 19.27
C SER A 54 -28.16 1.44 18.14
N ALA A 55 -27.42 0.79 17.24
CA ALA A 55 -27.99 0.00 16.15
C ALA A 55 -28.92 -1.11 16.67
N TYR A 56 -28.46 -1.89 17.66
CA TYR A 56 -29.24 -2.95 18.30
C TYR A 56 -30.58 -2.43 18.84
N ASN A 57 -30.57 -1.32 19.56
CA ASN A 57 -31.77 -0.72 20.15
C ASN A 57 -32.74 -0.19 19.08
N CYS A 58 -32.23 0.39 17.99
CA CYS A 58 -33.07 0.81 16.87
C CYS A 58 -33.77 -0.39 16.20
N PHE A 59 -33.04 -1.47 15.93
CA PHE A 59 -33.65 -2.69 15.37
C PHE A 59 -34.63 -3.36 16.33
N LYS A 60 -34.35 -3.38 17.64
CA LYS A 60 -35.30 -3.84 18.67
C LYS A 60 -36.63 -3.08 18.60
N MET A 61 -36.58 -1.76 18.48
CA MET A 61 -37.79 -0.94 18.33
C MET A 61 -38.49 -1.21 16.99
N ALA A 62 -37.75 -1.26 15.88
CA ALA A 62 -38.29 -1.56 14.56
C ALA A 62 -39.01 -2.92 14.53
N THR A 63 -38.38 -3.98 15.05
CA THR A 63 -38.97 -5.32 15.19
C THR A 63 -40.33 -5.24 15.90
N SER A 64 -40.37 -4.62 17.08
CA SER A 64 -41.58 -4.57 17.91
C SER A 64 -42.74 -3.89 17.17
N ILE A 65 -42.44 -2.78 16.49
CA ILE A 65 -43.46 -2.01 15.75
C ILE A 65 -43.92 -2.77 14.50
N TYR A 66 -43.00 -3.30 13.68
CA TYR A 66 -43.36 -4.05 12.46
C TYR A 66 -44.21 -5.28 12.77
N TYR A 67 -43.90 -5.99 13.86
CA TYR A 67 -44.71 -7.12 14.30
C TYR A 67 -46.15 -6.70 14.61
N ARG A 68 -46.34 -5.61 15.37
CA ARG A 68 -47.68 -5.07 15.70
C ARG A 68 -48.44 -4.63 14.45
N GLN A 69 -47.73 -4.05 13.48
CA GLN A 69 -48.30 -3.62 12.20
C GLN A 69 -48.48 -4.76 11.18
N ARG A 70 -48.08 -5.99 11.52
CA ARG A 70 -48.14 -7.17 10.64
C ARG A 70 -47.29 -7.02 9.36
N GLU A 71 -46.24 -6.20 9.40
CA GLU A 71 -45.26 -6.07 8.32
C GLU A 71 -44.19 -7.17 8.42
N TYR A 72 -44.61 -8.42 8.21
CA TYR A 72 -43.81 -9.61 8.55
C TYR A 72 -42.44 -9.73 7.86
N ILE A 73 -42.31 -9.24 6.62
CA ILE A 73 -41.02 -9.22 5.91
C ILE A 73 -40.04 -8.30 6.61
N LYS A 74 -40.45 -7.05 6.88
CA LYS A 74 -39.60 -6.05 7.54
C LYS A 74 -39.33 -6.39 8.99
N TYR A 75 -40.32 -6.97 9.68
CA TYR A 75 -40.16 -7.56 11.01
C TYR A 75 -39.02 -8.59 11.02
N PHE A 76 -39.03 -9.55 10.09
CA PHE A 76 -38.03 -10.61 10.08
C PHE A 76 -36.63 -10.08 9.72
N ILE A 77 -36.53 -9.14 8.78
CA ILE A 77 -35.27 -8.47 8.45
C ILE A 77 -34.73 -7.72 9.67
N ALA A 78 -35.56 -6.92 10.35
CA ALA A 78 -35.16 -6.19 11.54
C ALA A 78 -34.72 -7.12 12.67
N GLU A 79 -35.41 -8.25 12.88
CA GLU A 79 -35.04 -9.23 13.91
C GLU A 79 -33.74 -9.97 13.57
N THR A 80 -33.51 -10.27 12.29
CA THR A 80 -32.25 -10.84 11.81
C THR A 80 -31.10 -9.87 12.04
N ASN A 81 -31.24 -8.60 11.63
CA ASN A 81 -30.25 -7.56 11.88
C ASN A 81 -29.98 -7.36 13.38
N ARG A 82 -31.04 -7.31 14.19
CA ARG A 82 -30.94 -7.23 15.66
C ARG A 82 -30.13 -8.39 16.22
N TYR A 83 -30.39 -9.61 15.75
CA TYR A 83 -29.66 -10.80 16.17
C TYR A 83 -28.16 -10.70 15.83
N LEU A 84 -27.85 -10.41 14.56
CA LEU A 84 -26.47 -10.29 14.08
C LEU A 84 -25.71 -9.18 14.83
N ILE A 85 -26.32 -8.01 15.02
CA ILE A 85 -25.72 -6.89 15.76
C ILE A 85 -25.60 -7.20 17.25
N GLY A 86 -26.57 -7.89 17.84
CA GLY A 86 -26.49 -8.30 19.23
C GLY A 86 -25.32 -9.25 19.49
N GLN A 87 -25.02 -10.17 18.56
CA GLN A 87 -23.80 -11.01 18.64
C GLN A 87 -22.53 -10.16 18.68
N ILE A 88 -22.48 -9.06 17.93
CA ILE A 88 -21.34 -8.13 17.91
C ILE A 88 -21.22 -7.35 19.23
N VAL A 89 -22.36 -6.94 19.79
CA VAL A 89 -22.39 -6.22 21.07
C VAL A 89 -21.90 -7.10 22.21
N ILE A 90 -22.26 -8.39 22.23
CA ILE A 90 -21.86 -9.31 23.31
C ILE A 90 -20.47 -9.89 23.13
N ASP A 91 -19.91 -9.81 21.92
CA ASP A 91 -18.58 -10.31 21.61
C ASP A 91 -17.53 -9.65 22.51
N SER A 92 -16.59 -10.46 22.99
CA SER A 92 -15.58 -10.07 23.98
C SER A 92 -16.15 -9.26 25.15
N ASN A 93 -17.35 -9.65 25.62
CA ASN A 93 -18.09 -8.99 26.71
C ASN A 93 -18.28 -7.47 26.53
N GLY A 94 -18.44 -7.00 25.29
CA GLY A 94 -18.65 -5.61 24.92
C GLY A 94 -17.37 -4.78 24.79
N THR A 95 -16.19 -5.34 25.10
CA THR A 95 -14.91 -4.63 24.98
C THR A 95 -14.64 -4.18 23.54
N ILE A 96 -14.91 -5.03 22.55
CA ILE A 96 -14.72 -4.68 21.14
C ILE A 96 -15.68 -3.57 20.71
N SER A 97 -16.91 -3.58 21.22
CA SER A 97 -17.97 -2.65 20.80
C SER A 97 -18.03 -1.37 21.65
N GLY A 98 -17.17 -1.23 22.67
CA GLY A 98 -17.17 -0.09 23.59
C GLY A 98 -18.44 0.00 24.46
N VAL A 99 -19.04 -1.15 24.81
CA VAL A 99 -20.31 -1.24 25.54
C VAL A 99 -20.07 -1.72 26.98
N GLY A 100 -20.75 -1.09 27.94
CA GLY A 100 -20.63 -1.43 29.37
C GLY A 100 -21.20 -2.82 29.71
N HIS A 101 -20.61 -3.49 30.70
CA HIS A 101 -20.97 -4.86 31.07
C HIS A 101 -22.45 -5.04 31.46
N SER A 102 -23.09 -4.03 32.05
CA SER A 102 -24.52 -4.08 32.39
C SER A 102 -25.40 -4.21 31.15
N ASP A 103 -25.12 -3.39 30.12
CA ASP A 103 -25.87 -3.38 28.87
C ASP A 103 -25.60 -4.65 28.06
N VAL A 104 -24.35 -5.12 28.05
CA VAL A 104 -23.97 -6.41 27.44
C VAL A 104 -24.77 -7.56 28.03
N LYS A 105 -24.96 -7.60 29.35
CA LYS A 105 -25.73 -8.66 30.01
C LYS A 105 -27.19 -8.66 29.54
N ILE A 106 -27.81 -7.47 29.43
CA ILE A 106 -29.18 -7.31 28.93
C ILE A 106 -29.27 -7.81 27.49
N VAL A 107 -28.38 -7.36 26.61
CA VAL A 107 -28.37 -7.79 25.20
C VAL A 107 -28.16 -9.29 25.08
N LYS A 108 -27.29 -9.87 25.91
CA LYS A 108 -27.04 -11.33 25.93
C LYS A 108 -28.28 -12.13 26.33
N GLU A 109 -29.01 -11.68 27.35
CA GLU A 109 -30.26 -12.32 27.77
C GLU A 109 -31.32 -12.27 26.65
N GLU A 110 -31.45 -11.11 26.00
CA GLU A 110 -32.40 -10.92 24.90
C GLU A 110 -32.02 -11.75 23.65
N ILE A 111 -30.75 -11.77 23.27
CA ILE A 111 -30.26 -12.51 22.11
C ILE A 111 -30.40 -14.02 22.28
N ASN A 112 -30.15 -14.54 23.50
CA ASN A 112 -30.35 -15.95 23.80
C ASN A 112 -31.82 -16.39 23.70
N ALA A 113 -32.77 -15.45 23.78
CA ALA A 113 -34.19 -15.73 23.60
C ALA A 113 -34.64 -15.69 22.13
N ILE A 114 -33.81 -15.16 21.21
CA ILE A 114 -34.12 -15.07 19.79
C ILE A 114 -33.76 -16.38 19.10
N ASP A 115 -34.77 -17.07 18.58
CA ASP A 115 -34.65 -18.24 17.72
C ASP A 115 -35.16 -17.87 16.32
N LEU A 116 -34.23 -17.57 15.41
CA LEU A 116 -34.54 -17.15 14.03
C LEU A 116 -35.24 -18.25 13.23
N ASP A 117 -34.92 -19.53 13.47
CA ASP A 117 -35.55 -20.66 12.80
C ASP A 117 -37.02 -20.80 13.21
N ARG A 118 -37.28 -20.72 14.51
CA ARG A 118 -38.65 -20.73 15.05
C ARG A 118 -39.43 -19.50 14.58
N THR A 119 -38.79 -18.33 14.58
CA THR A 119 -39.40 -17.07 14.11
C THR A 119 -39.73 -17.13 12.63
N TYR A 120 -38.87 -17.73 11.80
CA TYR A 120 -39.12 -17.93 10.38
C TYR A 120 -40.32 -18.86 10.14
N ARG A 121 -40.37 -20.00 10.86
CA ARG A 121 -41.47 -20.99 10.73
C ARG A 121 -42.82 -20.45 11.19
N SER A 122 -42.86 -19.41 12.01
CA SER A 122 -44.09 -18.78 12.46
C SER A 122 -44.61 -17.67 11.53
N LEU A 123 -43.84 -17.28 10.51
CA LEU A 123 -44.28 -16.30 9.52
C LEU A 123 -45.43 -16.85 8.65
N PRO A 124 -46.36 -15.99 8.20
CA PRO A 124 -47.35 -16.40 7.22
C PRO A 124 -46.70 -16.80 5.90
N ASN A 125 -47.42 -17.60 5.10
CA ASN A 125 -46.99 -17.89 3.74
C ASN A 125 -47.17 -16.64 2.86
N MET A 126 -46.05 -16.07 2.45
CA MET A 126 -45.89 -14.89 1.59
C MET A 126 -45.31 -15.27 0.21
N GLY A 127 -45.37 -16.56 -0.17
CA GLY A 127 -44.90 -17.05 -1.46
C GLY A 127 -43.37 -17.04 -1.59
N GLY A 128 -42.85 -16.55 -2.73
CA GLY A 128 -41.41 -16.49 -3.00
C GLY A 128 -40.60 -15.70 -1.96
N ASN A 129 -41.24 -14.76 -1.26
CA ASN A 129 -40.61 -13.96 -0.22
C ASN A 129 -40.15 -14.81 0.98
N ASN A 130 -40.83 -15.91 1.31
CA ASN A 130 -40.37 -16.80 2.38
C ASN A 130 -39.02 -17.43 2.04
N LYS A 131 -38.75 -17.74 0.76
CA LYS A 131 -37.44 -18.26 0.35
C LYS A 131 -36.35 -17.21 0.52
N VAL A 132 -36.61 -15.98 0.05
CA VAL A 132 -35.68 -14.86 0.19
C VAL A 132 -35.30 -14.60 1.65
N LEU A 133 -36.29 -14.54 2.55
CA LEU A 133 -36.04 -14.35 3.98
C LEU A 133 -35.18 -15.47 4.58
N LYS A 134 -35.44 -16.72 4.18
CA LYS A 134 -34.63 -17.86 4.61
C LYS A 134 -33.19 -17.71 4.16
N ASP A 135 -33.00 -17.34 2.90
CA ASP A 135 -31.67 -17.23 2.33
C ASP A 135 -30.86 -16.05 2.91
N ILE A 136 -31.52 -15.01 3.44
CA ILE A 136 -30.86 -13.91 4.17
C ILE A 136 -30.24 -14.41 5.47
N TYR A 137 -31.00 -15.03 6.38
CA TYR A 137 -30.47 -15.39 7.70
C TYR A 137 -29.59 -16.65 7.71
N THR A 138 -29.73 -17.50 6.70
CA THR A 138 -28.89 -18.70 6.51
C THR A 138 -27.67 -18.45 5.62
N PHE A 139 -27.52 -17.24 5.07
CA PHE A 139 -26.49 -16.88 4.10
C PHE A 139 -26.45 -17.75 2.83
N ASN A 140 -27.52 -18.50 2.51
CA ASN A 140 -27.58 -19.33 1.30
C ASN A 140 -27.42 -18.51 0.02
N ILE A 141 -27.96 -17.28 -0.03
CA ILE A 141 -27.74 -16.38 -1.18
C ILE A 141 -26.25 -16.09 -1.36
N ALA A 142 -25.52 -15.82 -0.27
CA ALA A 142 -24.09 -15.56 -0.34
C ALA A 142 -23.33 -16.81 -0.83
N HIS A 143 -23.67 -17.99 -0.33
CA HIS A 143 -23.03 -19.24 -0.78
C HIS A 143 -23.29 -19.54 -2.27
N ALA A 144 -24.52 -19.36 -2.75
CA ALA A 144 -24.85 -19.54 -4.16
C ALA A 144 -24.10 -18.53 -5.04
N LEU A 145 -24.16 -17.24 -4.69
CA LEU A 145 -23.47 -16.18 -5.42
C LEU A 145 -21.95 -16.31 -5.38
N PHE A 146 -21.38 -16.87 -4.32
CA PHE A 146 -19.95 -17.15 -4.26
C PHE A 146 -19.53 -18.18 -5.31
N GLN A 147 -20.30 -19.26 -5.49
CA GLN A 147 -20.03 -20.26 -6.52
C GLN A 147 -20.17 -19.66 -7.92
N ASP A 148 -21.22 -18.87 -8.14
CA ASP A 148 -21.44 -18.19 -9.42
C ASP A 148 -20.33 -17.17 -9.73
N ALA A 149 -19.91 -16.39 -8.73
CA ALA A 149 -18.81 -15.44 -8.85
C ALA A 149 -17.48 -16.14 -9.12
N TYR A 150 -17.21 -17.28 -8.46
CA TYR A 150 -16.01 -18.07 -8.72
C TYR A 150 -16.01 -18.64 -10.15
N SER A 151 -17.09 -19.28 -10.58
CA SER A 151 -17.25 -19.79 -11.96
C SER A 151 -17.09 -18.66 -13.00
N THR A 152 -17.66 -17.48 -12.71
CA THR A 152 -17.52 -16.31 -13.57
C THR A 152 -16.08 -15.77 -13.57
N SER A 153 -15.38 -15.78 -12.45
CA SER A 153 -13.97 -15.35 -12.36
C SER A 153 -13.05 -16.22 -13.21
N GLU A 154 -13.30 -17.53 -13.26
CA GLU A 154 -12.52 -18.44 -14.10
C GLU A 154 -12.71 -18.08 -15.58
N LYS A 155 -13.95 -17.76 -15.99
CA LYS A 155 -14.25 -17.28 -17.34
C LYS A 155 -13.65 -15.91 -17.64
N VAL A 156 -13.62 -15.00 -16.67
CA VAL A 156 -12.94 -13.69 -16.84
C VAL A 156 -11.47 -13.91 -17.15
N LYS A 157 -10.82 -14.78 -16.37
CA LYS A 157 -9.42 -15.13 -16.59
C LYS A 157 -9.20 -15.83 -17.94
N GLU A 158 -10.03 -16.82 -18.27
CA GLU A 158 -9.99 -17.51 -19.56
C GLU A 158 -10.14 -16.53 -20.74
N GLN A 159 -11.06 -15.57 -20.64
CA GLN A 159 -11.27 -14.55 -21.66
C GLN A 159 -10.10 -13.57 -21.78
N ALA A 160 -9.46 -13.21 -20.67
CA ALA A 160 -8.29 -12.35 -20.65
C ALA A 160 -7.02 -13.05 -21.17
N ASP A 161 -6.90 -14.36 -20.96
CA ASP A 161 -5.69 -15.14 -21.29
C ASP A 161 -5.78 -15.84 -22.67
N SER A 162 -6.92 -15.76 -23.37
CA SER A 162 -7.14 -16.46 -24.65
C SER A 162 -7.25 -15.51 -25.84
N ASN A 163 -6.71 -15.92 -26.99
CA ASN A 163 -6.87 -15.20 -28.26
C ASN A 163 -8.13 -15.65 -29.01
N TYR A 164 -9.05 -14.73 -29.24
CA TYR A 164 -10.28 -14.97 -29.99
C TYR A 164 -10.19 -14.35 -31.39
N THR A 165 -10.49 -15.13 -32.42
CA THR A 165 -10.70 -14.61 -33.79
C THR A 165 -12.09 -13.98 -33.94
N PHE A 166 -13.04 -14.44 -33.13
CA PHE A 166 -14.38 -13.90 -33.06
C PHE A 166 -14.94 -14.10 -31.65
N PHE A 167 -15.39 -13.01 -31.03
CA PHE A 167 -16.11 -13.05 -29.77
C PHE A 167 -17.55 -12.59 -29.98
N SER A 168 -18.50 -13.37 -29.48
CA SER A 168 -19.94 -13.10 -29.55
C SER A 168 -20.55 -13.33 -28.18
N GLY A 169 -21.28 -12.33 -27.67
CA GLY A 169 -21.98 -12.41 -26.40
C GLY A 169 -21.60 -11.28 -25.44
N ILE A 170 -22.01 -11.43 -24.17
CA ILE A 170 -21.65 -10.51 -23.09
C ILE A 170 -20.33 -11.03 -22.48
N SER A 171 -19.34 -10.15 -22.33
CA SER A 171 -18.08 -10.52 -21.67
C SER A 171 -18.32 -10.92 -20.22
N ALA A 172 -17.53 -11.88 -19.73
CA ALA A 172 -17.67 -12.41 -18.38
C ALA A 172 -17.48 -11.30 -17.34
N PHE A 173 -16.53 -10.38 -17.57
CA PHE A 173 -16.28 -9.26 -16.66
C PHE A 173 -17.50 -8.32 -16.58
N SER A 174 -18.17 -8.05 -17.70
CA SER A 174 -19.39 -7.21 -17.73
C SER A 174 -20.55 -7.87 -17.00
N SER A 175 -20.71 -9.19 -17.16
CA SER A 175 -21.72 -9.96 -16.42
C SER A 175 -21.43 -9.95 -14.91
N MET A 176 -20.15 -10.08 -14.54
CA MET A 176 -19.72 -10.06 -13.15
C MET A 176 -19.99 -8.70 -12.49
N ARG A 177 -19.65 -7.58 -13.17
CA ARG A 177 -19.96 -6.21 -12.72
C ARG A 177 -21.44 -6.04 -12.37
N ARG A 178 -22.33 -6.34 -13.32
CA ARG A 178 -23.78 -6.24 -13.11
C ARG A 178 -24.26 -7.08 -11.94
N SER A 179 -23.84 -8.34 -11.87
CA SER A 179 -24.26 -9.24 -10.80
C SER A 179 -23.80 -8.76 -9.41
N MET A 180 -22.62 -8.16 -9.32
CA MET A 180 -22.07 -7.67 -8.05
C MET A 180 -22.67 -6.33 -7.64
N GLU A 181 -22.95 -5.44 -8.59
CA GLU A 181 -23.71 -4.20 -8.35
C GLU A 181 -25.14 -4.51 -7.85
N ASP A 182 -25.83 -5.44 -8.51
CA ASP A 182 -27.17 -5.88 -8.09
C ASP A 182 -27.15 -6.47 -6.68
N TYR A 183 -26.12 -7.28 -6.37
CA TYR A 183 -25.98 -7.87 -5.04
C TYR A 183 -25.65 -6.83 -3.97
N TYR A 184 -24.77 -5.87 -4.28
CA TYR A 184 -24.47 -4.75 -3.40
C TYR A 184 -25.72 -3.92 -3.10
N ASN A 185 -26.44 -3.54 -4.14
CA ASN A 185 -27.69 -2.79 -4.03
C ASN A 185 -28.74 -3.57 -3.24
N TYR A 186 -28.83 -4.88 -3.43
CA TYR A 186 -29.69 -5.75 -2.64
C TYR A 186 -29.36 -5.67 -1.13
N ILE A 187 -28.08 -5.74 -0.76
CA ILE A 187 -27.67 -5.63 0.65
C ILE A 187 -27.99 -4.25 1.22
N VAL A 188 -27.56 -3.19 0.53
CA VAL A 188 -27.64 -1.82 1.06
C VAL A 188 -29.07 -1.32 1.08
N LEU A 189 -29.83 -1.46 -0.01
CA LEU A 189 -31.21 -0.94 -0.09
C LEU A 189 -32.19 -1.70 0.82
N ASN A 190 -31.88 -2.95 1.18
CA ASN A 190 -32.62 -3.70 2.19
C ASN A 190 -32.04 -3.55 3.61
N GLN A 191 -31.04 -2.68 3.79
CA GLN A 191 -30.44 -2.36 5.09
C GLN A 191 -29.93 -3.59 5.85
N LEU A 192 -29.36 -4.56 5.12
CA LEU A 192 -28.90 -5.82 5.70
C LEU A 192 -27.54 -5.62 6.37
N ALA A 193 -27.46 -5.83 7.69
CA ALA A 193 -26.24 -5.70 8.48
C ALA A 193 -25.32 -6.93 8.36
N VAL A 194 -25.00 -7.32 7.12
CA VAL A 194 -24.33 -8.58 6.77
C VAL A 194 -22.97 -8.39 6.08
N ASP A 195 -22.64 -7.16 5.66
CA ASP A 195 -21.49 -6.86 4.82
C ASP A 195 -20.11 -6.99 5.52
N ARG A 196 -20.10 -7.22 6.85
CA ARG A 196 -18.90 -7.57 7.63
C ARG A 196 -18.61 -9.07 7.72
N TYR A 197 -19.54 -9.93 7.31
CA TYR A 197 -19.38 -11.37 7.41
C TYR A 197 -18.53 -11.91 6.27
N THR A 198 -17.71 -12.92 6.56
CA THR A 198 -16.71 -13.44 5.63
C THR A 198 -17.32 -13.99 4.34
N GLU A 199 -18.53 -14.52 4.44
CA GLU A 199 -19.35 -15.06 3.37
C GLU A 199 -19.64 -13.99 2.32
N HIS A 200 -19.97 -12.78 2.75
CA HIS A 200 -20.24 -11.64 1.88
C HIS A 200 -18.95 -11.00 1.38
N ILE A 201 -17.99 -10.76 2.28
CA ILE A 201 -16.71 -10.12 1.95
C ILE A 201 -15.97 -10.90 0.84
N LYS A 202 -15.94 -12.23 0.92
CA LYS A 202 -15.21 -13.06 -0.04
C LYS A 202 -15.74 -12.94 -1.48
N ILE A 203 -17.05 -12.75 -1.65
CA ILE A 203 -17.67 -12.57 -2.98
C ILE A 203 -17.13 -11.30 -3.64
N PHE A 204 -17.17 -10.18 -2.91
CA PHE A 204 -16.67 -8.88 -3.38
C PHE A 204 -15.16 -8.88 -3.62
N ARG A 205 -14.39 -9.63 -2.84
CA ARG A 205 -12.94 -9.80 -3.06
C ARG A 205 -12.62 -10.57 -4.33
N ILE A 206 -13.27 -11.71 -4.55
CA ILE A 206 -13.10 -12.48 -5.80
C ILE A 206 -13.46 -11.61 -6.99
N TYR A 207 -14.56 -10.86 -6.89
CA TYR A 207 -14.94 -9.89 -7.90
C TYR A 207 -13.82 -8.89 -8.21
N PHE A 208 -13.36 -8.13 -7.21
CA PHE A 208 -12.36 -7.10 -7.46
C PHE A 208 -11.05 -7.69 -8.00
N GLN A 209 -10.59 -8.82 -7.45
CA GLN A 209 -9.40 -9.53 -7.93
C GLN A 209 -9.52 -9.98 -9.38
N SER A 210 -10.72 -10.40 -9.80
CA SER A 210 -10.99 -10.80 -11.18
C SER A 210 -11.00 -9.60 -12.13
N ILE A 211 -11.64 -8.51 -11.72
CA ILE A 211 -11.72 -7.29 -12.53
C ILE A 211 -10.35 -6.63 -12.66
N ILE A 212 -9.59 -6.47 -11.58
CA ILE A 212 -8.25 -5.89 -11.65
C ILE A 212 -7.29 -6.77 -12.48
N GLY A 213 -7.39 -8.10 -12.34
CA GLY A 213 -6.65 -9.04 -13.19
C GLY A 213 -7.01 -8.90 -14.67
N SER A 214 -8.28 -8.67 -14.98
CA SER A 214 -8.75 -8.42 -16.35
C SER A 214 -8.24 -7.07 -16.89
N VAL A 215 -8.33 -5.98 -16.12
CA VAL A 215 -7.85 -4.65 -16.52
C VAL A 215 -6.33 -4.62 -16.76
N THR A 216 -5.60 -5.42 -15.99
CA THR A 216 -4.13 -5.50 -16.08
C THR A 216 -3.62 -6.53 -17.08
N ALA A 217 -4.53 -7.26 -17.74
CA ALA A 217 -4.16 -8.24 -18.75
C ALA A 217 -3.51 -7.54 -19.96
N ALA A 218 -2.44 -8.13 -20.49
CA ALA A 218 -1.80 -7.60 -21.67
C ALA A 218 -2.69 -7.79 -22.90
N ASN A 219 -2.80 -6.75 -23.74
CA ASN A 219 -3.45 -6.86 -25.04
C ASN A 219 -2.70 -7.88 -25.91
N MET A 220 -3.38 -8.95 -26.33
CA MET A 220 -2.81 -10.01 -27.17
C MET A 220 -2.98 -9.76 -28.68
N GLY A 221 -3.29 -8.52 -29.07
CA GLY A 221 -3.68 -8.11 -30.42
C GLY A 221 -2.65 -8.47 -31.49
N ASN A 222 -2.92 -9.52 -32.27
CA ASN A 222 -2.09 -9.96 -33.40
C ASN A 222 -2.94 -10.10 -34.68
N TYR A 223 -2.30 -9.99 -35.84
CA TYR A 223 -2.94 -10.34 -37.10
C TYR A 223 -2.83 -11.86 -37.31
N ASP A 224 -3.96 -12.55 -37.41
CA ASP A 224 -4.00 -13.97 -37.76
C ASP A 224 -3.94 -14.10 -39.30
N PRO A 225 -2.83 -14.61 -39.88
CA PRO A 225 -2.68 -14.74 -41.32
C PRO A 225 -3.64 -15.79 -41.91
N VAL A 226 -4.04 -16.79 -41.12
CA VAL A 226 -4.90 -17.90 -41.55
C VAL A 226 -6.34 -17.43 -41.68
N HIS A 227 -6.80 -16.60 -40.74
CA HIS A 227 -8.19 -16.10 -40.72
C HIS A 227 -8.33 -14.67 -41.28
N LYS A 228 -7.21 -14.05 -41.69
CA LYS A 228 -7.14 -12.67 -42.20
C LYS A 228 -7.85 -11.65 -41.30
N ALA A 229 -7.86 -11.89 -40.00
CA ALA A 229 -8.58 -11.11 -39.00
C ALA A 229 -7.65 -10.70 -37.86
N LYS A 230 -7.98 -9.59 -37.20
CA LYS A 230 -7.35 -9.24 -35.93
C LYS A 230 -7.87 -10.21 -34.87
N VAL A 231 -6.97 -10.94 -34.24
CA VAL A 231 -7.25 -11.72 -33.03
C VAL A 231 -6.92 -10.89 -31.81
N GLY A 232 -7.67 -11.08 -30.73
CA GLY A 232 -7.41 -10.43 -29.46
C GLY A 232 -8.09 -11.16 -28.31
N ASN A 233 -7.61 -10.88 -27.11
CA ASN A 233 -8.26 -11.30 -25.89
C ASN A 233 -9.46 -10.39 -25.55
N VAL A 234 -10.31 -10.86 -24.64
CA VAL A 234 -11.49 -10.13 -24.17
C VAL A 234 -11.31 -9.84 -22.69
N HIS A 235 -11.04 -8.59 -22.37
CA HIS A 235 -10.81 -8.14 -21.01
C HIS A 235 -11.41 -6.77 -20.75
N ALA A 236 -11.49 -6.38 -19.49
CA ALA A 236 -11.92 -5.04 -19.10
C ALA A 236 -10.84 -4.02 -19.49
N ASP A 237 -11.25 -2.85 -19.97
CA ASP A 237 -10.30 -1.80 -20.37
C ASP A 237 -9.88 -0.90 -19.21
N LYS A 238 -10.82 -0.60 -18.30
CA LYS A 238 -10.68 0.39 -17.23
C LYS A 238 -11.45 -0.04 -15.99
N LEU A 239 -10.98 0.42 -14.82
CA LEU A 239 -11.74 0.37 -13.56
C LEU A 239 -12.77 1.49 -13.51
N ASN A 240 -13.98 1.17 -13.05
CA ASN A 240 -15.05 2.15 -12.85
C ASN A 240 -15.23 2.52 -11.36
N ARG A 241 -16.13 3.45 -11.08
CA ARG A 241 -16.47 3.86 -9.70
C ARG A 241 -16.81 2.69 -8.77
N PHE A 242 -17.61 1.74 -9.22
CA PHE A 242 -18.03 0.61 -8.39
C PHE A 242 -16.87 -0.33 -8.05
N ASP A 243 -15.98 -0.59 -9.01
CA ASP A 243 -14.76 -1.38 -8.78
C ASP A 243 -13.91 -0.78 -7.66
N LEU A 244 -13.71 0.54 -7.68
CA LEU A 244 -12.96 1.25 -6.64
C LEU A 244 -13.69 1.24 -5.30
N MET A 245 -15.01 1.45 -5.27
CA MET A 245 -15.80 1.35 -4.05
C MET A 245 -15.64 -0.03 -3.40
N VAL A 246 -15.67 -1.11 -4.20
CA VAL A 246 -15.43 -2.46 -3.70
C VAL A 246 -14.01 -2.63 -3.18
N ALA A 247 -13.00 -2.13 -3.91
CA ALA A 247 -11.60 -2.19 -3.49
C ALA A 247 -11.39 -1.52 -2.12
N LEU A 248 -11.92 -0.31 -1.96
CA LEU A 248 -11.81 0.42 -0.71
C LEU A 248 -12.55 -0.34 0.40
N LYS A 249 -13.81 -0.71 0.18
CA LYS A 249 -14.68 -1.29 1.21
C LYS A 249 -14.26 -2.70 1.67
N TYR A 250 -13.91 -3.60 0.75
CA TYR A 250 -13.83 -5.04 1.04
C TYR A 250 -12.42 -5.65 0.98
N GLU A 251 -11.48 -5.05 0.25
CA GLU A 251 -10.11 -5.58 0.19
C GLU A 251 -9.31 -5.26 1.46
N GLU A 252 -8.39 -6.14 1.83
CA GLU A 252 -7.42 -5.84 2.89
C GLU A 252 -6.32 -4.93 2.36
N PHE A 253 -5.87 -3.96 3.15
CA PHE A 253 -4.81 -3.03 2.73
C PHE A 253 -3.56 -3.76 2.21
N LYS A 254 -3.02 -4.72 2.98
CA LYS A 254 -1.83 -5.51 2.57
C LYS A 254 -2.07 -6.34 1.31
N LYS A 255 -3.30 -6.80 1.05
CA LYS A 255 -3.63 -7.56 -0.17
C LYS A 255 -3.73 -6.62 -1.37
N LEU A 256 -4.41 -5.49 -1.23
CA LEU A 256 -4.46 -4.45 -2.25
C LEU A 256 -3.05 -3.98 -2.63
N GLN A 257 -2.19 -3.74 -1.65
CA GLN A 257 -0.79 -3.36 -1.90
C GLN A 257 -0.03 -4.42 -2.70
N ARG A 258 -0.24 -5.71 -2.42
CA ARG A 258 0.37 -6.81 -3.19
C ARG A 258 -0.17 -6.90 -4.61
N LEU A 259 -1.49 -6.73 -4.80
CA LEU A 259 -2.12 -6.72 -6.12
C LEU A 259 -1.56 -5.60 -6.99
N LEU A 260 -1.34 -4.42 -6.41
CA LEU A 260 -0.84 -3.25 -7.13
C LEU A 260 0.67 -3.27 -7.38
N LYS A 261 1.46 -3.99 -6.56
CA LYS A 261 2.94 -3.92 -6.55
C LYS A 261 3.58 -4.11 -7.94
N ASN A 262 3.01 -4.97 -8.78
CA ASN A 262 3.56 -5.31 -10.10
C ASN A 262 2.93 -4.51 -11.25
N ILE A 263 2.00 -3.60 -10.97
CA ILE A 263 1.36 -2.77 -11.97
C ILE A 263 2.25 -1.55 -12.24
N SER A 264 2.44 -1.21 -13.51
CA SER A 264 3.09 0.04 -13.91
C SER A 264 2.30 1.26 -13.42
N ILE A 265 2.94 2.43 -13.39
CA ILE A 265 2.29 3.70 -13.03
C ILE A 265 1.39 4.17 -14.19
N ASN A 266 0.31 3.42 -14.46
CA ASN A 266 -0.75 3.76 -15.41
C ASN A 266 -1.93 2.75 -15.30
N LEU A 267 -2.44 2.52 -14.10
CA LEU A 267 -3.63 1.69 -13.86
C LEU A 267 -4.83 2.36 -14.55
N PRO A 268 -5.42 1.75 -15.60
CA PRO A 268 -6.46 2.40 -16.39
C PRO A 268 -7.76 2.59 -15.58
N MET A 269 -8.27 3.83 -15.59
CA MET A 269 -9.51 4.19 -14.89
C MET A 269 -10.44 5.00 -15.78
N GLU A 270 -11.74 4.86 -15.53
CA GLU A 270 -12.78 5.74 -16.05
C GLU A 270 -12.76 7.09 -15.29
N GLU A 271 -13.28 8.15 -15.92
CA GLU A 271 -13.28 9.49 -15.32
C GLU A 271 -14.08 9.53 -14.01
N ASP A 272 -15.21 8.82 -13.96
CA ASP A 272 -16.07 8.73 -12.77
C ASP A 272 -15.37 8.03 -11.58
N ALA A 273 -14.42 7.14 -11.86
CA ALA A 273 -13.61 6.45 -10.87
C ALA A 273 -12.58 7.40 -10.24
N ILE A 274 -11.95 8.25 -11.06
CA ILE A 274 -11.05 9.32 -10.59
C ILE A 274 -11.83 10.35 -9.76
N ASP A 275 -13.02 10.76 -10.23
CA ASP A 275 -13.93 11.63 -9.49
C ASP A 275 -14.33 11.02 -8.15
N TYR A 276 -14.61 9.71 -8.12
CA TYR A 276 -14.94 8.99 -6.90
C TYR A 276 -13.78 9.04 -5.88
N LEU A 277 -12.53 8.82 -6.30
CA LEU A 277 -11.37 8.95 -5.41
C LEU A 277 -11.22 10.37 -4.86
N MET A 278 -11.41 11.40 -5.69
CA MET A 278 -11.43 12.79 -5.22
C MET A 278 -12.50 13.03 -4.15
N VAL A 279 -13.70 12.48 -4.34
CA VAL A 279 -14.79 12.60 -3.37
C VAL A 279 -14.46 11.88 -2.06
N VAL A 280 -13.97 10.64 -2.11
CA VAL A 280 -13.60 9.88 -0.91
C VAL A 280 -12.50 10.58 -0.12
N ILE A 281 -11.46 11.08 -0.80
CA ILE A 281 -10.35 11.78 -0.15
C ILE A 281 -10.83 13.09 0.46
N SER A 282 -11.55 13.93 -0.30
CA SER A 282 -12.00 15.24 0.19
C SER A 282 -12.96 15.14 1.39
N ARG A 283 -13.79 14.10 1.46
CA ARG A 283 -14.75 13.86 2.55
C ARG A 283 -14.16 13.12 3.74
N TYR A 284 -12.93 12.63 3.64
CA TYR A 284 -12.31 11.91 4.75
C TYR A 284 -12.18 12.81 5.98
N GLU A 285 -12.70 12.28 7.09
CA GLU A 285 -12.50 12.84 8.42
C GLU A 285 -12.19 11.69 9.37
N LYS A 286 -11.17 11.88 10.21
CA LYS A 286 -10.83 10.89 11.22
C LYS A 286 -11.99 10.74 12.18
N TRP A 287 -12.60 9.56 12.20
CA TRP A 287 -13.78 9.30 12.99
C TRP A 287 -13.42 8.60 14.31
N PRO A 288 -13.82 9.13 15.47
CA PRO A 288 -13.53 8.52 16.76
C PRO A 288 -14.48 7.32 16.97
N VAL A 289 -14.05 6.13 16.56
CA VAL A 289 -14.79 4.90 16.87
C VAL A 289 -14.67 4.59 18.36
N LYS A 290 -15.79 4.23 18.99
CA LYS A 290 -15.79 3.64 20.33
C LYS A 290 -15.24 2.20 20.35
N SER A 291 -15.02 1.61 19.18
CA SER A 291 -14.54 0.25 19.01
C SER A 291 -13.01 0.24 18.91
N ILE A 292 -12.36 -0.50 19.81
CA ILE A 292 -10.91 -0.46 20.04
C ILE A 292 -10.13 -1.24 18.95
N PHE A 293 -10.81 -2.07 18.13
CA PHE A 293 -10.18 -2.99 17.17
C PHE A 293 -10.63 -2.82 15.70
N LEU A 294 -11.48 -1.83 15.41
CA LEU A 294 -12.00 -1.63 14.06
C LEU A 294 -11.36 -0.40 13.41
N GLU A 295 -10.12 -0.57 12.96
CA GLU A 295 -9.31 0.45 12.27
C GLU A 295 -10.11 1.17 11.17
N ASP A 296 -10.30 2.48 11.37
CA ASP A 296 -11.23 3.33 10.60
C ASP A 296 -10.57 4.04 9.41
N ASN A 297 -9.23 4.02 9.34
CA ASN A 297 -8.47 4.87 8.41
C ASN A 297 -8.06 4.15 7.12
N PHE A 298 -8.42 2.88 6.95
CA PHE A 298 -7.93 2.12 5.80
C PHE A 298 -8.48 2.63 4.47
N PHE A 299 -9.69 3.16 4.41
CA PHE A 299 -10.27 3.61 3.13
C PHE A 299 -9.49 4.78 2.54
N PHE A 300 -9.11 5.75 3.38
CA PHE A 300 -8.28 6.89 2.98
C PHE A 300 -6.91 6.45 2.48
N TRP A 301 -6.21 5.62 3.25
CA TRP A 301 -4.88 5.15 2.87
C TRP A 301 -4.90 4.18 1.68
N LYS A 302 -5.97 3.39 1.51
CA LYS A 302 -6.19 2.59 0.29
C LYS A 302 -6.42 3.48 -0.94
N ALA A 303 -7.15 4.59 -0.80
CA ALA A 303 -7.33 5.54 -1.89
C ALA A 303 -5.99 6.14 -2.33
N ILE A 304 -5.17 6.63 -1.38
CA ILE A 304 -3.83 7.16 -1.69
C ILE A 304 -2.92 6.07 -2.27
N LEU A 305 -3.01 4.83 -1.76
CA LEU A 305 -2.28 3.69 -2.32
C LEU A 305 -2.63 3.49 -3.81
N ILE A 306 -3.90 3.55 -4.18
CA ILE A 306 -4.36 3.46 -5.57
C ILE A 306 -3.84 4.64 -6.41
N LEU A 307 -3.83 5.85 -5.84
CA LEU A 307 -3.22 7.03 -6.49
C LEU A 307 -1.72 6.88 -6.78
N GLY A 308 -1.02 5.94 -6.14
CA GLY A 308 0.36 5.59 -6.48
C GLY A 308 0.53 4.85 -7.81
N TYR A 309 -0.58 4.50 -8.48
CA TYR A 309 -0.57 3.66 -9.68
C TYR A 309 -1.43 4.17 -10.84
N CYS A 310 -2.35 5.11 -10.64
CA CYS A 310 -3.23 5.62 -11.71
C CYS A 310 -2.71 6.91 -12.37
N GLU A 311 -3.35 7.31 -13.47
CA GLU A 311 -3.17 8.66 -14.02
C GLU A 311 -3.69 9.70 -13.02
N LEU A 312 -2.93 10.78 -12.85
CA LEU A 312 -3.23 11.84 -11.89
C LEU A 312 -3.53 13.15 -12.64
N ASN A 313 -4.30 14.02 -12.00
CA ASN A 313 -4.50 15.40 -12.44
C ASN A 313 -4.15 16.38 -11.30
N GLU A 314 -3.95 17.65 -11.65
CA GLU A 314 -3.51 18.69 -10.71
C GLU A 314 -4.42 18.79 -9.47
N LYS A 315 -5.74 18.83 -9.69
CA LYS A 315 -6.74 18.98 -8.64
C LYS A 315 -6.71 17.81 -7.65
N LEU A 316 -6.56 16.59 -8.13
CA LEU A 316 -6.49 15.39 -7.30
C LEU A 316 -5.22 15.39 -6.43
N VAL A 317 -4.08 15.80 -6.99
CA VAL A 317 -2.83 15.94 -6.23
C VAL A 317 -2.98 16.98 -5.12
N GLU A 318 -3.55 18.13 -5.45
CA GLU A 318 -3.78 19.24 -4.51
C GLU A 318 -4.69 18.84 -3.35
N ILE A 319 -5.86 18.24 -3.65
CA ILE A 319 -6.81 17.76 -2.64
C ILE A 319 -6.16 16.72 -1.74
N THR A 320 -5.39 15.81 -2.32
CA THR A 320 -4.73 14.73 -1.58
C THR A 320 -3.68 15.28 -0.63
N LEU A 321 -2.80 16.17 -1.08
CA LEU A 321 -1.77 16.79 -0.24
C LEU A 321 -2.37 17.63 0.90
N ASN A 322 -3.40 18.42 0.60
CA ASN A 322 -4.13 19.17 1.62
C ASN A 322 -4.72 18.23 2.68
N LYS A 323 -5.35 17.14 2.25
CA LYS A 323 -6.03 16.22 3.16
C LYS A 323 -5.04 15.38 3.99
N ILE A 324 -3.90 15.00 3.42
CA ILE A 324 -2.81 14.38 4.19
C ILE A 324 -2.36 15.33 5.30
N ASN A 325 -2.07 16.60 4.99
CA ASN A 325 -1.66 17.59 5.99
C ASN A 325 -2.73 17.84 7.08
N GLU A 326 -4.02 17.80 6.72
CA GLU A 326 -5.13 17.98 7.67
C GLU A 326 -5.25 16.81 8.66
N CYS A 327 -5.09 15.57 8.17
CA CYS A 327 -5.53 14.38 8.90
C CYS A 327 -4.40 13.46 9.39
N ILE A 328 -3.17 13.61 8.87
CA ILE A 328 -2.08 12.71 9.21
C ILE A 328 -1.77 12.80 10.71
N ASN A 329 -1.56 11.64 11.33
CA ASN A 329 -1.11 11.53 12.69
C ASN A 329 0.22 10.81 12.78
N ILE A 330 0.79 10.81 13.99
CA ILE A 330 2.10 10.22 14.30
C ILE A 330 2.26 8.79 13.77
N LEU A 331 1.29 7.91 14.03
CA LEU A 331 1.38 6.50 13.62
C LEU A 331 1.29 6.33 12.09
N ASP A 332 0.64 7.27 11.40
CA ASP A 332 0.43 7.17 9.97
C ASP A 332 1.73 7.34 9.17
N TYR A 333 2.67 8.17 9.65
CA TYR A 333 3.96 8.33 8.98
C TYR A 333 4.70 6.99 8.88
N ARG A 334 4.70 6.22 9.98
CA ARG A 334 5.31 4.90 10.05
C ARG A 334 4.56 3.87 9.21
N GLU A 335 3.24 3.82 9.31
CA GLU A 335 2.43 2.79 8.65
C GLU A 335 2.27 3.03 7.14
N TYR A 336 2.18 4.29 6.71
CA TYR A 336 1.80 4.68 5.35
C TYR A 336 2.85 5.51 4.63
N GLY A 337 4.05 5.71 5.19
CA GLY A 337 5.13 6.48 4.53
C GLY A 337 5.45 5.97 3.11
N ASN A 338 5.49 4.66 2.90
CA ASN A 338 5.69 4.07 1.57
C ASN A 338 4.54 4.36 0.59
N VAL A 339 3.31 4.50 1.08
CA VAL A 339 2.16 4.90 0.26
C VAL A 339 2.32 6.35 -0.19
N ILE A 340 2.69 7.23 0.73
CA ILE A 340 2.92 8.65 0.44
C ILE A 340 4.07 8.81 -0.55
N ILE A 341 5.21 8.15 -0.34
CA ILE A 341 6.36 8.17 -1.26
C ILE A 341 5.94 7.77 -2.68
N ARG A 342 5.16 6.68 -2.81
CA ARG A 342 4.70 6.20 -4.12
C ARG A 342 3.76 7.20 -4.79
N PHE A 343 2.83 7.78 -4.04
CA PHE A 343 1.94 8.84 -4.55
C PHE A 343 2.74 10.06 -5.02
N LEU A 344 3.69 10.55 -4.22
CA LEU A 344 4.54 11.68 -4.56
C LEU A 344 5.38 11.42 -5.82
N LYS A 345 5.96 10.23 -5.92
CA LYS A 345 6.70 9.79 -7.12
C LYS A 345 5.80 9.74 -8.35
N ASN A 346 4.56 9.27 -8.19
CA ASN A 346 3.59 9.26 -9.29
C ASN A 346 3.23 10.68 -9.74
N ALA A 347 2.95 11.59 -8.80
CA ALA A 347 2.66 12.99 -9.10
C ALA A 347 3.84 13.67 -9.80
N GLU A 348 5.07 13.39 -9.37
CA GLU A 348 6.29 13.89 -9.99
C GLU A 348 6.51 13.34 -11.40
N THR A 349 6.27 12.03 -11.61
CA THR A 349 6.38 11.38 -12.92
C THR A 349 5.40 12.00 -13.94
N HIS A 350 4.21 12.39 -13.50
CA HIS A 350 3.22 13.10 -14.32
C HIS A 350 3.48 14.61 -14.44
N GLY A 351 4.53 15.15 -13.81
CA GLY A 351 4.84 16.58 -13.85
C GLY A 351 3.86 17.48 -13.09
N LEU A 352 3.14 16.94 -12.10
CA LEU A 352 2.06 17.62 -11.37
C LEU A 352 2.52 18.32 -10.08
N ILE A 353 3.82 18.30 -9.79
CA ILE A 353 4.40 19.05 -8.68
C ILE A 353 4.65 20.49 -9.16
N ASN A 354 3.97 21.44 -8.52
CA ASN A 354 4.04 22.88 -8.80
C ASN A 354 4.36 23.66 -7.51
N ASN A 355 4.50 24.99 -7.61
CA ASN A 355 4.85 25.84 -6.47
C ASN A 355 3.83 25.80 -5.32
N PHE A 356 2.56 25.50 -5.58
CA PHE A 356 1.56 25.37 -4.52
C PHE A 356 1.71 24.02 -3.81
N ASN A 357 1.78 22.93 -4.58
CA ASN A 357 1.90 21.57 -4.06
C ASN A 357 3.21 21.37 -3.29
N ILE A 358 4.30 22.05 -3.69
CA ILE A 358 5.57 21.95 -2.97
C ILE A 358 5.54 22.65 -1.61
N GLU A 359 4.78 23.73 -1.44
CA GLU A 359 4.56 24.35 -0.12
C GLU A 359 3.84 23.39 0.83
N LEU A 360 2.88 22.60 0.31
CA LEU A 360 2.20 21.56 1.09
C LEU A 360 3.14 20.40 1.45
N ILE A 361 4.05 20.01 0.56
CA ILE A 361 5.08 18.99 0.83
C ILE A 361 6.09 19.52 1.87
N GLU A 362 6.46 20.79 1.81
CA GLU A 362 7.34 21.41 2.80
C GLU A 362 6.66 21.50 4.17
N LEU A 363 5.37 21.85 4.23
CA LEU A 363 4.58 21.85 5.47
C LEU A 363 4.51 20.46 6.08
N PHE A 364 4.27 19.44 5.25
CA PHE A 364 4.28 18.04 5.63
C PHE A 364 5.63 17.65 6.25
N LEU A 365 6.73 17.94 5.54
CA LEU A 365 8.09 17.69 6.01
C LEU A 365 8.38 18.38 7.34
N LYS A 366 8.02 19.66 7.49
CA LYS A 366 8.16 20.41 8.76
C LYS A 366 7.42 19.73 9.90
N THR A 367 6.23 19.21 9.65
CA THR A 367 5.40 18.55 10.67
C THR A 367 6.02 17.22 11.10
N GLU A 368 6.49 16.42 10.14
CA GLU A 368 7.22 15.18 10.40
C GLU A 368 8.52 15.42 11.18
N MET A 369 9.33 16.40 10.78
CA MET A 369 10.59 16.72 11.45
C MET A 369 10.37 17.19 12.90
N LYS A 370 9.34 18.01 13.15
CA LYS A 370 8.96 18.42 14.52
C LYS A 370 8.49 17.25 15.38
N TYR A 371 7.80 16.28 14.79
CA TYR A 371 7.44 15.05 15.49
C TYR A 371 8.70 14.29 15.91
N LEU A 372 9.65 14.09 14.98
CA LEU A 372 10.90 13.37 15.24
C LEU A 372 11.79 14.05 16.29
N CYS A 373 11.67 15.37 16.50
CA CYS A 373 12.35 16.05 17.61
C CYS A 373 11.92 15.50 18.98
N ASN A 374 10.65 15.11 19.13
CA ASN A 374 10.10 14.56 20.37
C ASN A 374 10.32 13.03 20.47
N ASP A 375 10.40 12.34 19.33
CA ASP A 375 10.43 10.88 19.22
C ASP A 375 11.63 10.39 18.41
N LYS A 376 12.83 10.86 18.77
CA LYS A 376 14.07 10.68 17.99
C LYS A 376 14.43 9.23 17.68
N THR A 377 14.01 8.28 18.50
CA THR A 377 14.24 6.84 18.26
C THR A 377 13.54 6.33 17.01
N GLU A 378 12.52 7.04 16.51
CA GLU A 378 11.83 6.68 15.28
C GLU A 378 12.52 7.21 14.01
N SER A 379 13.54 8.06 14.14
CA SER A 379 14.20 8.74 13.01
C SER A 379 14.57 7.80 11.86
N ILE A 380 15.12 6.62 12.17
CA ILE A 380 15.54 5.62 11.16
C ILE A 380 14.35 5.14 10.32
N MET A 381 13.19 4.90 10.94
CA MET A 381 11.99 4.42 10.24
C MET A 381 11.41 5.44 9.27
N HIS A 382 11.71 6.73 9.48
CA HIS A 382 11.17 7.85 8.69
C HIS A 382 12.13 8.37 7.61
N ILE A 383 13.39 7.92 7.59
CA ILE A 383 14.43 8.42 6.67
C ILE A 383 13.90 8.50 5.24
N SER A 384 13.34 7.41 4.69
CA SER A 384 12.93 7.38 3.28
C SER A 384 11.89 8.44 2.92
N LEU A 385 10.93 8.70 3.81
CA LEU A 385 9.86 9.67 3.57
C LEU A 385 10.39 11.11 3.69
N VAL A 386 11.21 11.37 4.71
CA VAL A 386 11.88 12.66 4.91
C VAL A 386 12.78 12.98 3.72
N LEU A 387 13.59 12.02 3.26
CA LEU A 387 14.46 12.21 2.10
C LEU A 387 13.68 12.49 0.82
N GLN A 388 12.62 11.73 0.55
CA GLN A 388 11.80 11.94 -0.63
C GLN A 388 11.19 13.34 -0.63
N SER A 389 10.67 13.79 0.53
CA SER A 389 10.06 15.11 0.66
C SER A 389 11.09 16.22 0.53
N ALA A 390 12.25 16.11 1.18
CA ALA A 390 13.33 17.09 1.10
C ALA A 390 13.93 17.19 -0.31
N TRP A 391 14.11 16.05 -0.99
CA TRP A 391 14.57 16.00 -2.37
C TRP A 391 13.59 16.69 -3.32
N LEU A 392 12.27 16.44 -3.18
CA LEU A 392 11.26 17.13 -3.97
C LEU A 392 11.33 18.64 -3.74
N CYS A 393 11.35 19.07 -2.48
CA CYS A 393 11.52 20.48 -2.13
C CYS A 393 12.74 21.07 -2.89
N GLN A 394 13.94 20.48 -2.73
CA GLN A 394 15.15 20.97 -3.37
C GLN A 394 15.04 21.01 -4.90
N LYS A 395 14.52 19.94 -5.52
CA LYS A 395 14.34 19.82 -6.98
C LYS A 395 13.50 20.96 -7.55
N TYR A 396 12.49 21.40 -6.80
CA TYR A 396 11.59 22.49 -7.19
C TYR A 396 11.99 23.85 -6.60
N MET A 397 13.25 24.01 -6.17
CA MET A 397 13.82 25.28 -5.64
C MET A 397 13.19 25.77 -4.33
N HIS A 398 12.50 24.90 -3.59
CA HIS A 398 12.05 25.15 -2.22
C HIS A 398 13.00 24.43 -1.28
N THR A 399 13.78 25.14 -0.46
CA THR A 399 14.75 24.43 0.40
C THR A 399 14.29 24.43 1.85
N TYR A 400 14.21 23.24 2.46
CA TYR A 400 14.02 23.12 3.90
C TYR A 400 15.26 23.64 4.64
N ASP A 401 15.12 24.71 5.42
CA ASP A 401 16.24 25.35 6.14
C ASP A 401 15.91 25.73 7.59
N ASP A 402 15.10 24.92 8.27
CA ASP A 402 14.79 25.11 9.70
C ASP A 402 15.93 24.61 10.60
N LYS A 403 16.85 25.53 10.89
CA LYS A 403 18.01 25.30 11.76
C LYS A 403 17.62 24.85 13.16
N GLU A 404 16.54 25.36 13.74
CA GLU A 404 16.16 25.05 15.13
C GLU A 404 15.73 23.60 15.25
N THR A 405 14.89 23.14 14.32
CA THR A 405 14.44 21.74 14.25
C THR A 405 15.62 20.79 14.01
N ILE A 406 16.51 21.09 13.07
CA ILE A 406 17.73 20.28 12.85
C ILE A 406 18.59 20.25 14.12
N SER A 407 18.78 21.38 14.79
CA SER A 407 19.58 21.44 16.02
C SER A 407 19.06 20.51 17.10
N GLN A 408 17.74 20.38 17.23
CA GLN A 408 17.13 19.49 18.21
C GLN A 408 17.32 18.01 17.86
N LEU A 409 17.42 17.66 16.57
CA LEU A 409 17.63 16.29 16.09
C LEU A 409 19.08 15.81 16.19
N LEU A 410 20.06 16.72 16.30
CA LEU A 410 21.49 16.41 16.44
C LEU A 410 21.77 15.68 17.77
N SER A 411 21.60 14.36 17.74
CA SER A 411 21.69 13.42 18.86
C SER A 411 22.12 12.06 18.33
N ASP A 412 22.52 11.13 19.19
CA ASP A 412 22.94 9.79 18.74
C ASP A 412 21.80 9.04 18.01
N GLU A 413 20.54 9.29 18.38
CA GLU A 413 19.35 8.69 17.75
C GLU A 413 18.97 9.37 16.41
N GLY A 414 19.12 10.70 16.30
CA GLY A 414 18.73 11.47 15.11
C GLY A 414 19.85 11.71 14.09
N ARG A 415 21.11 11.42 14.44
CA ARG A 415 22.29 11.73 13.61
C ARG A 415 22.22 11.19 12.19
N MET A 416 21.73 9.96 12.02
CA MET A 416 21.68 9.33 10.70
C MET A 416 20.67 10.04 9.79
N LEU A 417 19.53 10.46 10.34
CA LEU A 417 18.56 11.26 9.60
C LEU A 417 19.15 12.60 9.17
N CYS A 418 19.81 13.32 10.09
CA CYS A 418 20.46 14.61 9.81
C CYS A 418 21.52 14.50 8.71
N ILE A 419 22.30 13.41 8.70
CA ILE A 419 23.31 13.19 7.67
C ILE A 419 22.69 12.79 6.34
N LYS A 420 21.70 11.90 6.33
CA LYS A 420 21.06 11.50 5.06
C LYS A 420 20.30 12.67 4.40
N ILE A 421 19.68 13.56 5.18
CA ILE A 421 18.96 14.74 4.64
C ILE A 421 19.91 15.87 4.20
N TYR A 422 21.17 15.85 4.64
CA TYR A 422 22.16 16.92 4.42
C TYR A 422 22.26 17.42 2.97
N PRO A 423 22.24 16.57 1.91
CA PRO A 423 22.34 17.06 0.53
C PRO A 423 21.19 17.98 0.12
N TYR A 424 20.02 17.79 0.73
CA TYR A 424 18.74 18.37 0.32
C TYR A 424 18.31 19.61 1.13
N VAL A 425 19.00 19.90 2.24
CA VAL A 425 18.66 21.04 3.12
C VAL A 425 19.43 22.31 2.77
N GLY A 426 18.99 23.44 3.34
CA GLY A 426 19.56 24.76 3.11
C GLY A 426 20.87 24.98 3.84
N ASN A 427 21.49 26.13 3.56
CA ASN A 427 22.83 26.43 4.07
C ASN A 427 22.84 26.57 5.60
N ALA A 428 21.79 27.07 6.24
CA ALA A 428 21.76 27.20 7.69
C ALA A 428 21.79 25.82 8.38
N CYS A 429 21.04 24.86 7.84
CA CYS A 429 21.02 23.47 8.29
C CYS A 429 22.33 22.75 8.00
N LYS A 430 22.88 22.90 6.77
CA LYS A 430 24.19 22.33 6.41
C LYS A 430 25.28 22.79 7.35
N ASN A 431 25.34 24.10 7.64
CA ASN A 431 26.35 24.67 8.52
C ASN A 431 26.29 24.08 9.93
N ILE A 432 25.10 23.90 10.53
CA ILE A 432 25.00 23.36 11.89
C ILE A 432 25.32 21.87 11.96
N ILE A 433 24.94 21.10 10.93
CA ILE A 433 25.32 19.69 10.81
C ILE A 433 26.85 19.56 10.70
N CYS A 434 27.47 20.34 9.81
CA CYS A 434 28.93 20.36 9.65
C CYS A 434 29.65 20.77 10.93
N GLU A 435 29.25 21.87 11.56
CA GLU A 435 29.85 22.35 12.82
C GLU A 435 29.78 21.31 13.94
N THR A 436 28.70 20.52 13.98
CA THR A 436 28.48 19.51 15.02
C THR A 436 29.31 18.25 14.80
N TYR A 437 29.49 17.83 13.54
CA TYR A 437 30.15 16.56 13.23
C TYR A 437 31.58 16.68 12.67
N LYS A 438 32.10 17.89 12.41
CA LYS A 438 33.48 18.11 11.92
C LYS A 438 34.58 17.51 12.80
N ASP A 439 34.33 17.42 14.11
CA ASP A 439 35.26 16.89 15.12
C ASP A 439 34.75 15.56 15.70
N TRP A 440 33.76 14.93 15.06
CA TRP A 440 33.19 13.67 15.54
C TRP A 440 34.23 12.56 15.47
N LYS A 441 34.26 11.72 16.52
CA LYS A 441 35.21 10.62 16.65
C LYS A 441 34.48 9.30 16.60
N LEU A 442 35.05 8.38 15.82
CA LEU A 442 34.54 7.02 15.69
C LEU A 442 34.47 6.34 17.07
N LYS A 443 33.27 5.84 17.39
CA LYS A 443 33.05 4.86 18.45
C LYS A 443 32.98 3.47 17.80
N ARG A 444 33.42 2.43 18.50
CA ARG A 444 33.45 1.08 17.94
C ARG A 444 32.03 0.48 17.92
N GLY A 445 31.43 0.38 16.73
CA GLY A 445 30.12 -0.25 16.52
C GLY A 445 29.59 -0.07 15.09
N ASN A 446 28.77 -1.01 14.60
CA ASN A 446 28.27 -1.00 13.21
C ASN A 446 27.58 0.31 12.82
N GLN A 447 26.69 0.83 13.66
CA GLN A 447 26.00 2.10 13.39
C GLN A 447 26.96 3.30 13.34
N ASP A 448 28.05 3.26 14.11
CA ASP A 448 29.07 4.30 14.10
C ASP A 448 29.96 4.19 12.84
N PHE A 449 30.21 2.99 12.34
CA PHE A 449 30.94 2.77 11.08
C PHE A 449 30.16 3.28 9.87
N ASP A 450 28.85 2.98 9.78
CA ASP A 450 27.99 3.51 8.72
C ASP A 450 27.89 5.04 8.78
N PHE A 451 27.84 5.59 10.00
CA PHE A 451 27.82 7.02 10.22
C PHE A 451 29.14 7.69 9.79
N TYR A 452 30.28 7.09 10.15
CA TYR A 452 31.60 7.52 9.67
C TYR A 452 31.66 7.55 8.15
N CYS A 453 31.23 6.46 7.50
CA CYS A 453 31.27 6.38 6.04
C CYS A 453 30.42 7.49 5.41
N SER A 454 29.22 7.73 5.93
CA SER A 454 28.32 8.79 5.45
C SER A 454 28.91 10.20 5.66
N LEU A 455 29.65 10.44 6.75
CA LEU A 455 30.31 11.73 7.01
C LEU A 455 31.46 12.00 6.04
N VAL A 456 32.26 10.98 5.75
CA VAL A 456 33.37 11.07 4.79
C VAL A 456 32.84 11.25 3.37
N GLU A 457 31.80 10.50 3.00
CA GLU A 457 31.16 10.57 1.69
C GLU A 457 30.66 11.99 1.35
N LEU A 458 30.12 12.70 2.36
CA LEU A 458 29.64 14.08 2.23
C LEU A 458 30.75 15.13 2.39
N GLY A 459 32.00 14.72 2.65
CA GLY A 459 33.12 15.63 2.90
C GLY A 459 33.01 16.42 4.20
N ILE A 460 32.18 15.98 5.15
CA ILE A 460 32.06 16.59 6.48
C ILE A 460 33.25 16.19 7.36
N LEU A 461 33.68 14.94 7.23
CA LEU A 461 34.93 14.44 7.79
C LEU A 461 35.95 14.16 6.70
N VAL A 462 37.22 14.36 7.04
CA VAL A 462 38.34 13.90 6.22
C VAL A 462 38.59 12.42 6.53
N PRO A 463 38.93 11.58 5.52
CA PRO A 463 39.36 10.21 5.76
C PRO A 463 40.43 10.11 6.85
N ASP A 464 40.31 9.12 7.75
CA ASP A 464 41.20 8.91 8.89
C ASP A 464 41.62 7.44 8.92
N LYS A 465 42.92 7.22 8.72
CA LYS A 465 43.52 5.89 8.69
C LYS A 465 43.28 5.10 9.98
N ASN A 466 43.24 5.75 11.15
CA ASN A 466 42.98 5.06 12.41
C ASN A 466 41.53 4.57 12.50
N ALA A 467 40.59 5.38 12.01
CA ALA A 467 39.18 5.01 11.93
C ALA A 467 38.97 3.84 10.95
N GLU A 468 39.59 3.90 9.77
CA GLU A 468 39.59 2.79 8.79
C GLU A 468 40.17 1.50 9.39
N GLN A 469 41.31 1.59 10.09
CA GLN A 469 41.92 0.44 10.74
C GLN A 469 41.03 -0.18 11.84
N GLU A 470 40.26 0.63 12.55
CA GLU A 470 39.30 0.14 13.55
C GLU A 470 38.10 -0.56 12.88
N ILE A 471 37.59 -0.03 11.76
CA ILE A 471 36.55 -0.69 10.96
C ILE A 471 37.08 -2.04 10.44
N PHE A 472 38.30 -2.05 9.92
CA PHE A 472 38.95 -3.24 9.39
C PHE A 472 39.26 -4.29 10.47
N SER A 473 39.66 -3.86 11.66
CA SER A 473 39.90 -4.76 12.79
C SER A 473 38.60 -5.44 13.24
N TYR A 474 37.51 -4.66 13.31
CA TYR A 474 36.18 -5.17 13.61
C TYR A 474 35.71 -6.22 12.59
N TYR A 475 35.90 -5.95 11.29
CA TYR A 475 35.63 -6.93 10.22
C TYR A 475 36.41 -8.23 10.38
N LYS A 476 37.65 -8.18 10.88
CA LYS A 476 38.47 -9.39 11.10
C LYS A 476 38.04 -10.17 12.34
N GLU A 477 37.52 -9.50 13.37
CA GLU A 477 37.09 -10.13 14.61
C GLU A 477 35.77 -10.87 14.48
N GLN A 478 34.79 -10.32 13.76
CA GLN A 478 33.51 -11.03 13.51
C GLN A 478 33.70 -12.40 12.84
N ARG A 479 34.76 -12.58 12.03
CA ARG A 479 35.12 -13.87 11.43
C ARG A 479 35.48 -14.93 12.50
N LYS A 480 36.08 -14.51 13.61
CA LYS A 480 36.45 -15.41 14.72
C LYS A 480 35.26 -15.86 15.54
N GLU A 481 34.22 -15.02 15.67
CA GLU A 481 33.00 -15.36 16.41
C GLU A 481 32.07 -16.27 15.59
N ALA A 482 31.98 -16.11 14.27
CA ALA A 482 31.17 -16.99 13.40
C ALA A 482 31.74 -18.42 13.25
N GLU A 483 32.99 -18.66 13.65
CA GLU A 483 33.60 -20.00 13.73
C GLU A 483 33.37 -20.69 15.09
N ILE A 484 32.77 -20.01 16.07
CA ILE A 484 32.46 -20.56 17.41
C ILE A 484 30.93 -20.59 17.58
N ASP A 485 30.37 -21.79 17.74
CA ASP A 485 28.95 -22.12 17.98
C ASP A 485 27.95 -21.95 16.81
N LYS A 486 27.96 -22.94 15.91
CA LYS A 486 26.87 -23.21 14.96
C LYS A 486 25.59 -23.82 15.57
N GLU A 487 25.51 -24.03 16.89
CA GLU A 487 24.39 -24.80 17.46
C GLU A 487 23.33 -24.03 18.27
N THR A 488 23.51 -22.76 18.63
CA THR A 488 22.45 -22.07 19.39
C THR A 488 22.48 -20.55 19.25
N MET A 489 21.75 -19.98 18.27
CA MET A 489 20.97 -18.76 18.47
C MET A 489 20.13 -18.39 17.24
N PHE A 490 18.84 -18.13 17.46
CA PHE A 490 17.98 -17.40 16.52
C PHE A 490 18.48 -15.95 16.44
N ILE A 491 19.19 -15.60 15.37
CA ILE A 491 19.61 -14.23 15.09
C ILE A 491 18.48 -13.52 14.32
N LEU A 492 18.00 -12.40 14.86
CA LEU A 492 17.07 -11.48 14.21
C LEU A 492 17.69 -10.92 12.92
N PRO A 493 16.97 -10.87 11.79
CA PRO A 493 17.52 -10.42 10.51
C PRO A 493 17.52 -8.89 10.43
N THR A 494 18.56 -8.24 10.96
CA THR A 494 18.77 -6.78 10.75
C THR A 494 20.22 -6.35 10.54
N GLN A 495 21.17 -7.26 10.33
CA GLN A 495 22.53 -6.89 9.91
C GLN A 495 23.03 -7.92 8.89
N ASN A 496 22.92 -7.57 7.61
CA ASN A 496 23.70 -8.28 6.59
C ASN A 496 25.14 -7.76 6.74
N ASP A 497 26.07 -8.60 7.18
CA ASP A 497 27.49 -8.25 7.43
C ASP A 497 28.22 -7.61 6.22
N ASN A 498 27.59 -7.61 5.03
CA ASN A 498 28.14 -7.05 3.81
C ASN A 498 27.69 -5.61 3.49
N GLU A 499 26.70 -5.03 4.17
CA GLU A 499 26.22 -3.67 3.81
C GLU A 499 27.33 -2.62 4.01
N LEU A 500 28.05 -2.68 5.13
CA LEU A 500 29.14 -1.76 5.42
C LEU A 500 30.32 -1.89 4.42
N ILE A 501 30.56 -3.07 3.82
CA ILE A 501 31.66 -3.22 2.86
C ILE A 501 31.34 -2.47 1.57
N PHE A 502 30.07 -2.42 1.17
CA PHE A 502 29.65 -1.65 0.01
C PHE A 502 29.70 -0.14 0.27
N HIS A 503 29.46 0.33 1.50
CA HIS A 503 29.74 1.71 1.88
C HIS A 503 31.24 2.04 1.75
N LEU A 504 32.13 1.13 2.16
CA LEU A 504 33.58 1.31 2.00
C LEU A 504 34.02 1.27 0.53
N VAL A 505 33.41 0.40 -0.29
CA VAL A 505 33.63 0.38 -1.74
C VAL A 505 33.16 1.68 -2.39
N GLU A 506 32.04 2.24 -1.96
CA GLU A 506 31.58 3.55 -2.45
C GLU A 506 32.58 4.67 -2.12
N LEU A 507 33.13 4.67 -0.91
CA LEU A 507 34.21 5.59 -0.55
C LEU A 507 35.48 5.35 -1.38
N TYR A 508 35.83 4.09 -1.65
CA TYR A 508 36.95 3.73 -2.52
C TYR A 508 36.77 4.30 -3.93
N LEU A 509 35.58 4.14 -4.52
CA LEU A 509 35.24 4.68 -5.84
C LEU A 509 35.25 6.22 -5.90
N LYS A 510 35.18 6.88 -4.74
CA LYS A 510 35.26 8.34 -4.58
C LYS A 510 36.67 8.81 -4.15
N ASP A 511 37.68 7.94 -4.18
CA ASP A 511 39.04 8.20 -3.71
C ASP A 511 39.12 8.67 -2.23
N CYS A 512 38.19 8.21 -1.40
CA CYS A 512 38.03 8.60 0.00
C CYS A 512 38.52 7.55 1.01
N ILE A 513 39.23 6.52 0.55
CA ILE A 513 39.85 5.48 1.41
C ILE A 513 41.38 5.64 1.38
N ILE A 514 42.01 5.69 2.56
CA ILE A 514 43.46 5.81 2.70
C ILE A 514 44.14 4.45 2.56
N ASP A 515 43.64 3.42 3.24
CA ASP A 515 44.25 2.09 3.31
C ASP A 515 43.49 1.11 2.39
N THR A 516 43.60 1.35 1.09
CA THR A 516 42.94 0.57 0.02
C THR A 516 43.38 -0.90 0.01
N GLU A 517 44.64 -1.18 0.33
CA GLU A 517 45.17 -2.54 0.43
C GLU A 517 44.44 -3.37 1.48
N SER A 518 44.15 -2.77 2.64
CA SER A 518 43.41 -3.46 3.71
C SER A 518 41.96 -3.73 3.34
N LEU A 519 41.30 -2.81 2.62
CA LEU A 519 39.95 -3.02 2.11
C LEU A 519 39.91 -4.19 1.10
N ILE A 520 40.81 -4.20 0.12
CA ILE A 520 40.94 -5.29 -0.87
C ILE A 520 41.20 -6.63 -0.15
N LYS A 521 42.08 -6.62 0.86
CA LYS A 521 42.38 -7.82 1.65
C LYS A 521 41.14 -8.35 2.37
N ILE A 522 40.33 -7.48 2.97
CA ILE A 522 39.08 -7.89 3.65
C ILE A 522 38.09 -8.48 2.65
N ALA A 523 37.89 -7.83 1.50
CA ALA A 523 36.99 -8.33 0.46
C ALA A 523 37.40 -9.73 -0.04
N LYS A 524 38.71 -9.96 -0.24
CA LYS A 524 39.28 -11.28 -0.58
C LYS A 524 39.10 -12.30 0.55
N GLU A 525 39.40 -11.93 1.79
CA GLU A 525 39.29 -12.81 2.95
C GLU A 525 37.84 -13.23 3.25
N ARG A 526 36.87 -12.43 2.80
CA ARG A 526 35.42 -12.63 2.99
C ARG A 526 34.71 -13.21 1.76
N ASP A 527 35.43 -13.46 0.66
CA ASP A 527 34.87 -14.01 -0.58
C ASP A 527 33.73 -13.14 -1.17
N ILE A 528 33.89 -11.81 -1.08
CA ILE A 528 32.89 -10.84 -1.58
C ILE A 528 33.28 -10.40 -2.98
N GLU A 529 33.09 -11.30 -3.94
CA GLU A 529 33.51 -11.11 -5.34
C GLU A 529 32.90 -9.87 -6.00
N SER A 530 31.66 -9.51 -5.65
CA SER A 530 31.02 -8.28 -6.14
C SER A 530 31.76 -7.01 -5.72
N ALA A 531 32.36 -6.99 -4.52
CA ALA A 531 33.14 -5.85 -4.05
C ALA A 531 34.50 -5.77 -4.77
N LEU A 532 35.14 -6.93 -4.99
CA LEU A 532 36.38 -7.02 -5.75
C LEU A 532 36.19 -6.57 -7.20
N TRP A 533 35.10 -7.00 -7.83
CA TRP A 533 34.71 -6.54 -9.15
C TRP A 533 34.50 -5.02 -9.19
N LEU A 534 33.75 -4.44 -8.26
CA LEU A 534 33.52 -3.00 -8.23
C LEU A 534 34.82 -2.19 -8.08
N MET A 535 35.78 -2.70 -7.28
CA MET A 535 37.07 -2.02 -7.07
C MET A 535 38.04 -2.14 -8.26
N ASP A 536 37.95 -3.19 -9.08
CA ASP A 536 38.85 -3.43 -10.22
C ASP A 536 38.14 -4.14 -11.38
N TYR A 537 37.10 -3.52 -11.93
CA TYR A 537 36.27 -4.13 -12.97
C TYR A 537 37.00 -4.29 -14.31
N GLU A 538 38.09 -3.55 -14.55
CA GLU A 538 38.87 -3.65 -15.78
C GLU A 538 39.69 -4.94 -15.84
N ASN A 539 40.24 -5.39 -14.70
CA ASN A 539 41.10 -6.57 -14.61
C ASN A 539 40.45 -7.77 -13.91
N PHE A 540 39.15 -7.67 -13.60
CA PHE A 540 38.41 -8.73 -12.92
C PHE A 540 38.30 -10.01 -13.75
N ASP A 541 38.29 -11.17 -13.07
CA ASP A 541 38.00 -12.45 -13.70
C ASP A 541 36.50 -12.58 -13.97
N TYR A 542 36.10 -12.24 -15.19
CA TYR A 542 34.70 -12.31 -15.60
C TYR A 542 34.12 -13.72 -15.57
N ASP A 543 34.90 -14.80 -15.41
CA ASP A 543 34.32 -16.12 -15.19
C ASP A 543 33.52 -16.20 -13.88
N LEU A 544 33.91 -15.41 -12.87
CA LEU A 544 33.24 -15.29 -11.56
C LEU A 544 32.10 -14.25 -11.53
N PHE A 545 31.93 -13.47 -12.59
CA PHE A 545 30.97 -12.36 -12.63
C PHE A 545 29.50 -12.82 -12.66
N ASP A 546 28.67 -12.22 -11.79
CA ASP A 546 27.21 -12.37 -11.80
C ASP A 546 26.55 -11.11 -12.38
N ILE A 547 25.68 -11.30 -13.37
CA ILE A 547 24.95 -10.20 -14.04
C ILE A 547 24.10 -9.37 -13.06
N ASN A 548 23.70 -9.91 -11.91
CA ASN A 548 22.94 -9.16 -10.92
C ASN A 548 23.75 -8.04 -10.27
N TRP A 549 25.09 -8.09 -10.31
CA TRP A 549 25.93 -7.07 -9.69
C TRP A 549 25.81 -5.71 -10.37
N VAL A 550 25.39 -5.66 -11.64
CA VAL A 550 25.11 -4.37 -12.30
C VAL A 550 24.00 -3.57 -11.61
N LYS A 551 23.12 -4.25 -10.85
CA LYS A 551 22.06 -3.59 -10.05
C LYS A 551 22.64 -2.81 -8.87
N LEU A 552 23.90 -3.05 -8.50
CA LEU A 552 24.61 -2.29 -7.46
C LEU A 552 25.19 -0.97 -7.99
N CYS A 553 25.21 -0.78 -9.32
CA CYS A 553 25.90 0.34 -9.95
C CYS A 553 24.95 1.51 -10.20
N SER A 554 25.47 2.74 -10.06
CA SER A 554 24.78 3.94 -10.55
C SER A 554 24.81 4.00 -12.08
N SER A 555 23.86 4.71 -12.69
CA SER A 555 23.86 4.94 -14.15
C SER A 555 25.19 5.49 -14.67
N ARG A 556 25.83 6.40 -13.93
CA ARG A 556 27.15 6.95 -14.28
C ARG A 556 28.24 5.88 -14.30
N LEU A 557 28.28 5.02 -13.28
CA LEU A 557 29.25 3.93 -13.22
C LEU A 557 29.03 2.92 -14.36
N LEU A 558 27.77 2.65 -14.71
CA LEU A 558 27.43 1.81 -15.86
C LEU A 558 27.86 2.43 -17.20
N GLU A 559 27.70 3.75 -17.36
CA GLU A 559 28.22 4.50 -18.52
C GLU A 559 29.75 4.38 -18.59
N ASP A 560 30.44 4.62 -17.47
CA ASP A 560 31.90 4.51 -17.37
C ASP A 560 32.37 3.10 -17.75
N MET A 561 31.76 2.05 -17.19
CA MET A 561 32.06 0.65 -17.52
C MET A 561 31.79 0.33 -19.00
N SER A 562 30.68 0.84 -19.56
CA SER A 562 30.31 0.60 -20.96
C SER A 562 31.25 1.28 -21.96
N SER A 563 32.01 2.29 -21.53
CA SER A 563 32.99 2.98 -22.38
C SER A 563 34.24 2.14 -22.66
N SER A 564 34.57 1.20 -21.77
CA SER A 564 35.67 0.26 -21.95
C SER A 564 35.24 -0.92 -22.82
N PHE A 565 35.87 -1.09 -23.99
CA PHE A 565 35.52 -2.14 -24.95
C PHE A 565 35.61 -3.55 -24.34
N SER A 566 36.68 -3.83 -23.59
CA SER A 566 36.91 -5.13 -22.94
C SER A 566 35.83 -5.45 -21.92
N VAL A 567 35.56 -4.50 -21.02
CA VAL A 567 34.54 -4.62 -19.96
C VAL A 567 33.16 -4.81 -20.56
N LYS A 568 32.79 -3.95 -21.52
CA LYS A 568 31.51 -4.03 -22.24
C LYS A 568 31.32 -5.40 -22.89
N GLN A 569 32.35 -5.93 -23.57
CA GLN A 569 32.28 -7.22 -24.24
C GLN A 569 32.10 -8.38 -23.25
N ASN A 570 32.85 -8.40 -22.15
CA ASN A 570 32.77 -9.45 -21.14
C ASN A 570 31.40 -9.46 -20.44
N ILE A 571 30.89 -8.29 -20.03
CA ILE A 571 29.56 -8.16 -19.43
C ILE A 571 28.50 -8.62 -20.45
N SER A 572 28.57 -8.13 -21.69
CA SER A 572 27.61 -8.49 -22.74
C SER A 572 27.53 -9.99 -22.98
N LYS A 573 28.67 -10.67 -23.00
CA LYS A 573 28.74 -12.13 -23.17
C LYS A 573 27.99 -12.85 -22.05
N LYS A 574 28.21 -12.46 -20.79
CA LYS A 574 27.50 -13.04 -19.63
C LYS A 574 25.99 -12.79 -19.68
N PHE A 575 25.56 -11.61 -20.14
CA PHE A 575 24.16 -11.31 -20.37
C PHE A 575 23.52 -12.20 -21.44
N VAL A 576 24.21 -12.41 -22.57
CA VAL A 576 23.76 -13.31 -23.65
C VAL A 576 23.66 -14.75 -23.16
N ASP A 577 24.67 -15.23 -22.41
CA ASP A 577 24.66 -16.58 -21.82
C ASP A 577 23.48 -16.75 -20.86
N ALA A 578 23.23 -15.77 -19.98
CA ALA A 578 22.10 -15.80 -19.06
C ALA A 578 20.73 -15.72 -19.75
N TYR A 579 20.62 -14.93 -20.83
CA TYR A 579 19.43 -14.87 -21.68
C TYR A 579 19.13 -16.22 -22.31
N ASN A 580 20.14 -16.87 -22.89
CA ASN A 580 20.02 -18.19 -23.51
C ASN A 580 19.62 -19.30 -22.50
N MET A 581 19.96 -19.12 -21.23
CA MET A 581 19.57 -20.03 -20.14
C MET A 581 18.21 -19.70 -19.52
N GLY A 582 17.50 -18.66 -19.97
CA GLY A 582 16.22 -18.23 -19.41
C GLY A 582 16.31 -17.68 -17.98
N LYS A 583 17.48 -17.15 -17.59
CA LYS A 583 17.79 -16.69 -16.21
C LYS A 583 17.85 -15.17 -16.07
N ILE A 584 17.15 -14.42 -16.92
CA ILE A 584 17.21 -12.95 -16.92
C ILE A 584 15.82 -12.34 -16.70
N ASP A 585 15.75 -11.33 -15.82
CA ASP A 585 14.54 -10.55 -15.58
C ASP A 585 14.49 -9.31 -16.48
N ARG A 586 13.34 -8.62 -16.46
CA ARG A 586 13.10 -7.43 -17.31
C ARG A 586 14.04 -6.27 -16.95
N ASP A 587 14.30 -6.05 -15.67
CA ASP A 587 15.13 -4.93 -15.21
C ASP A 587 16.58 -5.10 -15.69
N LEU A 588 17.10 -6.33 -15.66
CA LEU A 588 18.42 -6.66 -16.20
C LEU A 588 18.48 -6.51 -17.73
N LEU A 589 17.42 -6.90 -18.44
CA LEU A 589 17.34 -6.68 -19.89
C LEU A 589 17.37 -5.20 -20.24
N ASP A 590 16.65 -4.36 -19.49
CA ASP A 590 16.64 -2.92 -19.70
C ASP A 590 18.06 -2.32 -19.48
N VAL A 591 18.76 -2.74 -18.43
CA VAL A 591 20.17 -2.34 -18.20
C VAL A 591 21.07 -2.80 -19.35
N TYR A 592 20.94 -4.04 -19.80
CA TYR A 592 21.72 -4.57 -20.91
C TYR A 592 21.51 -3.76 -22.19
N PHE A 593 20.25 -3.55 -22.60
CA PHE A 593 19.95 -2.83 -23.84
C PHE A 593 20.35 -1.36 -23.78
N HIS A 594 20.31 -0.76 -22.59
CA HIS A 594 20.67 0.63 -22.42
C HIS A 594 22.18 0.88 -22.46
N TYR A 595 22.97 0.05 -21.76
CA TYR A 595 24.42 0.31 -21.57
C TYR A 595 25.32 -0.64 -22.36
N PHE A 596 24.96 -1.93 -22.47
CA PHE A 596 25.88 -2.98 -22.90
C PHE A 596 25.58 -3.53 -24.29
N ALA A 597 24.37 -3.35 -24.83
CA ALA A 597 24.05 -3.74 -26.19
C ALA A 597 24.93 -3.00 -27.22
N GLY A 598 25.32 -3.72 -28.27
CA GLY A 598 26.04 -3.13 -29.43
C GLY A 598 27.50 -3.53 -29.63
N ALA A 599 27.95 -4.70 -29.16
CA ALA A 599 29.29 -5.22 -29.51
C ALA A 599 29.29 -6.75 -29.65
N LEU A 600 28.68 -7.25 -30.72
CA LEU A 600 28.94 -8.59 -31.25
C LEU A 600 29.08 -8.49 -32.79
N ASP A 601 29.87 -7.53 -33.28
CA ASP A 601 30.35 -7.61 -34.66
C ASP A 601 31.65 -8.41 -34.66
N GLU A 602 31.58 -9.63 -35.19
CA GLU A 602 32.71 -10.51 -35.51
C GLU A 602 33.56 -9.98 -36.67
N SER A 603 33.97 -8.71 -36.63
CA SER A 603 34.86 -8.12 -37.63
C SER A 603 36.09 -7.48 -36.98
N ASN A 604 36.88 -8.31 -36.29
CA ASN A 604 38.33 -8.16 -36.25
C ASN A 604 38.95 -9.52 -36.53
N LYS A 605 38.82 -9.95 -37.79
CA LYS A 605 39.87 -10.74 -38.44
C LYS A 605 40.69 -9.74 -39.26
N ASP A 606 41.94 -9.59 -38.83
CA ASP A 606 43.05 -8.94 -39.53
C ASP A 606 43.06 -7.40 -39.60
N ALA A 607 43.69 -6.77 -38.59
CA ALA A 607 44.57 -5.61 -38.74
C ALA A 607 45.59 -5.54 -37.59
#